data_AF-A0A3D2KCL5-F1
#
_entry.id   AF-A0A3D2KCL5-F1
#
_cell.length_a   1.000
_cell.length_b   1.000
_cell.length_c   1.000
_cell.angle_alpha   90.00
_cell.angle_beta   90.00
_cell.angle_gamma   90.00
#
_symmetry.space_group_name_H-M   'P 1'
#
loop_
_entity.id
_entity.type
_entity.pdbx_description
1 polymer ?
#
loop_
_entity_poly.entity_id
_entity_poly.type
_entity_poly.pdbx_seq_one_letter_code
_entity_poly.pdbx_strand_id
1 'polypeptide(L)'
;MDITNYILFDIGQPMHAFDYNYIKGGKIVVRRAEKGEKIVTLDGTDNALSDQNLVIANAEEPMAVAGVMGGENSGINDATTKVVFEFARFKRDNVRKTARMLGLHSDSSARFEKGIDYVSQDLALIRTMQLVSRLGAGSFVGGKIDSLKQEVAPATLCVKKEKIDEILGIDIPTEEIVRILSSLQFGVTEKSGEFTLTVPAYREDIVGANDIAEEVIRLYGYDNIVGKPLDGKKLTQGGRNRKDRLVMQTKAFLSGFGGLSETFSYSFVNPKFMDDFRLSEEDARRNVIRIMNPLSEDVSVMRTTLTPSLFSICATNYARGVKAARFYEIGKTYFPKAIPVTDTAIEKETLALAVFGEKEDFFSLKSVIESLAERFRIALDFTPSDEPFLHPYRQAFISVNGKKIGYIGEMHPAVTKQRKFDEKLYVAELDLDVFFEYAVEFLPFVAVSKFPSIERDLALVVKEDVYGGDMLKLINQTGGAYLRSATIFDVYSGLGVLPGKKSVAFNLLFRKDDGTLDGEEVNSAVDNILKAMSDAFGAKLRD
;
A
#
# COMPACT_ATOMS: atom_id res chain seq x y z
N MET A 1 34.56 31.72 13.97
CA MET A 1 33.86 30.43 13.77
C MET A 1 33.80 29.60 15.04
N ASP A 2 34.90 29.42 15.77
CA ASP A 2 34.88 28.57 16.98
C ASP A 2 33.93 29.07 18.07
N ILE A 3 33.88 30.38 18.31
CA ILE A 3 32.95 30.97 19.30
C ILE A 3 31.49 30.71 18.92
N THR A 4 31.12 30.89 17.65
CA THR A 4 29.74 30.67 17.16
C THR A 4 29.34 29.20 17.27
N ASN A 5 30.24 28.27 16.91
CA ASN A 5 29.99 26.84 17.03
C ASN A 5 29.94 26.40 18.50
N TYR A 6 30.85 26.89 19.33
CA TYR A 6 30.87 26.58 20.76
C TYR A 6 29.54 26.96 21.42
N ILE A 7 29.03 28.17 21.16
CA ILE A 7 27.75 28.63 21.73
C ILE A 7 26.56 27.78 21.25
N LEU A 8 26.57 27.39 19.98
CA LEU A 8 25.57 26.46 19.41
C LEU A 8 25.55 25.11 20.14
N PHE A 9 26.67 24.63 20.66
CA PHE A 9 26.74 23.40 21.46
C PHE A 9 26.55 23.62 22.97
N ASP A 10 27.01 24.76 23.51
CA ASP A 10 26.93 25.11 24.93
C ASP A 10 25.47 25.37 25.34
N ILE A 11 24.77 26.21 24.58
CA ILE A 11 23.41 26.67 24.94
C ILE A 11 22.37 26.46 23.83
N GLY A 12 22.74 25.82 22.73
CA GLY A 12 21.79 25.45 21.68
C GLY A 12 21.37 26.58 20.73
N GLN A 13 21.87 27.80 20.89
CA GLN A 13 21.58 28.94 19.99
C GLN A 13 22.53 28.92 18.79
N PRO A 14 22.05 28.72 17.55
CA PRO A 14 22.87 28.92 16.37
C PRO A 14 23.22 30.39 16.20
N MET A 15 24.46 30.66 15.80
CA MET A 15 24.93 32.01 15.56
C MET A 15 25.66 32.10 14.23
N HIS A 16 25.67 33.30 13.67
CA HIS A 16 26.51 33.62 12.54
C HIS A 16 27.37 34.85 12.82
N ALA A 17 28.45 34.99 12.07
CA ALA A 17 29.36 36.11 12.20
C ALA A 17 29.70 36.62 10.79
N PHE A 18 29.21 37.81 10.48
CA PHE A 18 29.46 38.48 9.21
C PHE A 18 30.70 39.33 9.31
N ASP A 19 31.55 39.33 8.28
CA ASP A 19 32.58 40.35 8.13
C ASP A 19 31.92 41.67 7.71
N TYR A 20 32.13 42.72 8.52
CA TYR A 20 31.53 44.04 8.33
C TYR A 20 31.85 44.64 6.96
N ASN A 21 33.00 44.31 6.37
CA ASN A 21 33.40 44.81 5.05
C ASN A 21 32.46 44.35 3.91
N TYR A 22 31.72 43.26 4.11
CA TYR A 22 30.76 42.73 3.13
C TYR A 22 29.31 43.22 3.36
N ILE A 23 29.07 43.98 4.44
CA ILE A 23 27.76 44.58 4.72
C ILE A 23 27.62 45.90 3.93
N LYS A 24 27.42 45.77 2.63
CA LYS A 24 27.26 46.92 1.73
C LYS A 24 26.11 47.83 2.15
N GLY A 25 26.33 49.13 2.07
CA GLY A 25 25.39 50.15 2.52
C GLY A 25 25.20 50.23 4.05
N GLY A 26 25.98 49.46 4.83
CA GLY A 26 25.95 49.50 6.29
C GLY A 26 24.62 49.06 6.91
N LYS A 27 23.85 48.22 6.21
CA LYS A 27 22.52 47.77 6.64
C LYS A 27 22.38 46.27 6.43
N ILE A 28 21.70 45.62 7.38
CA ILE A 28 21.23 44.24 7.28
C ILE A 28 19.72 44.28 7.04
N VAL A 29 19.27 43.58 6.01
CA VAL A 29 17.87 43.50 5.59
C VAL A 29 17.43 42.03 5.64
N VAL A 30 16.56 41.70 6.59
CA VAL A 30 15.93 40.37 6.65
C VAL A 30 14.65 40.39 5.83
N ARG A 31 14.66 39.70 4.68
CA ARG A 31 13.54 39.70 3.73
C ARG A 31 13.35 38.35 3.07
N ARG A 32 12.23 38.19 2.37
CA ARG A 32 12.07 37.08 1.42
C ARG A 32 12.99 37.28 0.22
N ALA A 33 13.49 36.18 -0.31
CA ALA A 33 14.26 36.22 -1.55
C ALA A 33 13.37 36.58 -2.73
N GLU A 34 13.96 37.19 -3.76
CA GLU A 34 13.29 37.35 -5.05
C GLU A 34 13.32 36.01 -5.81
N LYS A 35 12.33 35.78 -6.67
CA LYS A 35 12.25 34.53 -7.43
C LYS A 35 13.44 34.43 -8.40
N GLY A 36 14.27 33.40 -8.23
CA GLY A 36 15.48 33.19 -9.02
C GLY A 36 16.70 33.96 -8.51
N GLU A 37 16.59 34.67 -7.37
CA GLU A 37 17.73 35.28 -6.70
C GLU A 37 18.77 34.20 -6.36
N LYS A 38 20.05 34.50 -6.57
CA LYS A 38 21.14 33.53 -6.39
C LYS A 38 21.95 33.80 -5.14
N ILE A 39 22.45 32.74 -4.52
CA ILE A 39 23.45 32.81 -3.45
C ILE A 39 24.39 31.61 -3.55
N VAL A 40 25.69 31.86 -3.42
CA VAL A 40 26.67 30.80 -3.20
C VAL A 40 26.83 30.61 -1.69
N THR A 41 26.48 29.43 -1.21
CA THR A 41 26.57 29.09 0.22
C THR A 41 27.98 28.61 0.59
N LEU A 42 28.28 28.55 1.89
CA LEU A 42 29.62 28.17 2.41
C LEU A 42 30.11 26.77 1.99
N ASP A 43 29.23 25.91 1.48
CA ASP A 43 29.58 24.61 0.89
C ASP A 43 30.03 24.70 -0.58
N GLY A 44 30.06 25.91 -1.14
CA GLY A 44 30.42 26.20 -2.54
C GLY A 44 29.28 25.96 -3.55
N THR A 45 28.05 25.68 -3.08
CA THR A 45 26.91 25.39 -3.96
C THR A 45 26.20 26.69 -4.40
N ASP A 46 25.98 26.86 -5.71
CA ASP A 46 25.11 27.92 -6.27
C ASP A 46 23.64 27.52 -6.09
N ASN A 47 22.91 28.29 -5.28
CA ASN A 47 21.51 28.04 -4.95
C ASN A 47 20.61 29.09 -5.58
N ALA A 48 19.62 28.64 -6.37
CA ALA A 48 18.54 29.47 -6.86
C ALA A 48 17.40 29.53 -5.82
N LEU A 49 17.13 30.73 -5.32
CA LEU A 49 16.14 30.98 -4.29
C LEU A 49 14.75 31.26 -4.89
N SER A 50 13.73 31.13 -4.04
CA SER A 50 12.34 31.43 -4.32
C SER A 50 11.78 32.42 -3.29
N ASP A 51 10.61 32.97 -3.57
CA ASP A 51 9.88 33.86 -2.63
C ASP A 51 9.49 33.20 -1.29
N GLN A 52 9.63 31.87 -1.18
CA GLN A 52 9.43 31.13 0.05
C GLN A 52 10.67 31.15 0.96
N ASN A 53 11.85 31.44 0.42
CA ASN A 53 13.09 31.47 1.19
C ASN A 53 13.25 32.80 1.91
N LEU A 54 13.67 32.74 3.17
CA LEU A 54 14.08 33.91 3.93
C LEU A 54 15.59 34.07 3.81
N VAL A 55 16.04 35.29 3.56
CA VAL A 55 17.46 35.65 3.46
C VAL A 55 17.81 36.77 4.41
N ILE A 56 19.07 36.80 4.79
CA ILE A 56 19.72 37.94 5.44
C ILE A 56 20.55 38.60 4.34
N ALA A 57 20.17 39.81 3.95
CA ALA A 57 20.79 40.54 2.85
C ALA A 57 21.48 41.81 3.33
N ASN A 58 22.42 42.32 2.55
CA ASN A 58 22.87 43.71 2.67
C ASN A 58 21.96 44.62 1.81
N ALA A 59 22.39 45.85 1.51
CA ALA A 59 21.60 46.76 0.68
C ALA A 59 21.43 46.31 -0.79
N GLU A 60 22.27 45.38 -1.27
CA GLU A 60 22.36 44.98 -2.67
C GLU A 60 22.02 43.50 -2.89
N GLU A 61 22.48 42.60 -2.02
CA GLU A 61 22.52 41.16 -2.30
C GLU A 61 22.36 40.29 -1.04
N PRO A 62 21.95 39.01 -1.18
CA PRO A 62 21.77 38.11 -0.05
C PRO A 62 23.14 37.65 0.47
N MET A 63 23.30 37.69 1.80
CA MET A 63 24.52 37.26 2.50
C MET A 63 24.35 35.89 3.16
N ALA A 64 23.13 35.48 3.51
CA ALA A 64 22.88 34.16 4.08
C ALA A 64 21.48 33.67 3.77
N VAL A 65 21.33 32.35 3.67
CA VAL A 65 20.01 31.68 3.74
C VAL A 65 19.64 31.58 5.21
N ALA A 66 18.64 32.37 5.62
CA ALA A 66 18.35 32.64 7.03
C ALA A 66 18.06 31.34 7.82
N GLY A 67 18.85 31.09 8.86
CA GLY A 67 18.73 29.92 9.71
C GLY A 67 19.17 28.60 9.06
N VAL A 68 19.71 28.63 7.84
CA VAL A 68 20.17 27.43 7.12
C VAL A 68 21.67 27.46 6.92
N MET A 69 22.20 28.42 6.17
CA MET A 69 23.63 28.48 5.87
C MET A 69 24.06 29.90 5.50
N GLY A 70 25.25 30.30 5.95
CA GLY A 70 25.89 31.53 5.52
C GLY A 70 26.27 31.47 4.03
N GLY A 71 26.35 32.64 3.40
CA GLY A 71 26.93 32.81 2.08
C GLY A 71 28.45 32.78 2.15
N GLU A 72 29.08 32.33 1.07
CA GLU A 72 30.53 32.30 0.93
C GLU A 72 31.13 33.73 1.00
N ASN A 73 30.47 34.67 0.32
CA ASN A 73 30.97 36.05 0.13
C ASN A 73 30.61 37.03 1.26
N SER A 74 30.30 36.53 2.46
CA SER A 74 30.03 37.36 3.64
C SER A 74 30.65 36.82 4.93
N GLY A 75 31.34 35.68 4.85
CA GLY A 75 32.00 35.04 5.98
C GLY A 75 33.30 35.74 6.39
N ILE A 76 33.78 35.37 7.58
CA ILE A 76 35.07 35.82 8.11
C ILE A 76 36.23 35.19 7.31
N ASN A 77 37.24 35.99 6.99
CA ASN A 77 38.49 35.58 6.35
C ASN A 77 39.72 36.17 7.08
N ASP A 78 40.93 35.87 6.58
CA ASP A 78 42.19 36.31 7.20
C ASP A 78 42.38 37.83 7.24
N ALA A 79 41.67 38.59 6.39
CA ALA A 79 41.70 40.04 6.36
C ALA A 79 40.61 40.70 7.22
N THR A 80 39.71 39.91 7.84
CA THR A 80 38.61 40.44 8.63
C THR A 80 39.10 41.12 9.91
N THR A 81 38.84 42.43 10.03
CA THR A 81 39.16 43.21 11.25
C THR A 81 37.93 43.63 12.06
N LYS A 82 36.73 43.50 11.48
CA LYS A 82 35.46 43.95 12.07
C LYS A 82 34.38 42.90 11.82
N VAL A 83 33.72 42.46 12.88
CA VAL A 83 32.73 41.37 12.82
C VAL A 83 31.40 41.85 13.37
N VAL A 84 30.30 41.46 12.71
CA VAL A 84 28.93 41.60 13.21
C VAL A 84 28.40 40.23 13.55
N PHE A 85 28.04 40.02 14.83
CA PHE A 85 27.42 38.77 15.28
C PHE A 85 25.91 38.82 15.09
N GLU A 86 25.36 37.71 14.57
CA GLU A 86 23.94 37.48 14.42
C GLU A 86 23.43 36.54 15.52
N PHE A 87 22.40 36.99 16.22
CA PHE A 87 21.64 36.21 17.19
C PHE A 87 20.17 36.27 16.77
N ALA A 88 19.68 35.24 16.11
CA ALA A 88 18.37 35.26 15.49
C ALA A 88 17.51 34.08 15.91
N ARG A 89 16.20 34.27 15.80
CA ARG A 89 15.17 33.23 15.87
C ARG A 89 14.35 33.25 14.59
N PHE A 90 14.43 32.15 13.83
CA PHE A 90 13.66 31.99 12.61
C PHE A 90 12.44 31.10 12.84
N LYS A 91 11.39 31.29 12.03
CA LYS A 91 10.21 30.43 12.07
C LYS A 91 10.60 29.01 11.63
N ARG A 92 10.42 28.03 12.52
CA ARG A 92 10.81 26.62 12.31
C ARG A 92 10.35 26.04 10.97
N ASP A 93 9.11 26.32 10.58
CA ASP A 93 8.53 25.81 9.34
C ASP A 93 9.21 26.38 8.09
N ASN A 94 9.67 27.64 8.16
CA ASN A 94 10.35 28.28 7.04
C ASN A 94 11.75 27.70 6.83
N VAL A 95 12.50 27.52 7.92
CA VAL A 95 13.83 26.89 7.87
C VAL A 95 13.70 25.46 7.35
N ARG A 96 12.75 24.67 7.87
CA ARG A 96 12.54 23.27 7.45
C ARG A 96 12.20 23.12 5.99
N LYS A 97 11.32 23.99 5.47
CA LYS A 97 10.97 23.99 4.04
C LYS A 97 12.15 24.44 3.19
N THR A 98 12.88 25.47 3.62
CA THR A 98 14.04 26.00 2.89
C THR A 98 15.18 24.98 2.81
N ALA A 99 15.58 24.40 3.94
CA ALA A 99 16.61 23.37 4.02
C ALA A 99 16.31 22.18 3.09
N ARG A 100 15.09 21.64 3.16
CA ARG A 100 14.66 20.52 2.30
C ARG A 100 14.59 20.89 0.83
N MET A 101 14.09 22.08 0.51
CA MET A 101 13.95 22.51 -0.88
C MET A 101 15.29 22.75 -1.56
N LEU A 102 16.27 23.27 -0.80
CA LEU A 102 17.63 23.52 -1.30
C LEU A 102 18.56 22.31 -1.14
N GLY A 103 18.13 21.25 -0.43
CA GLY A 103 18.98 20.11 -0.11
C GLY A 103 20.13 20.45 0.86
N LEU A 104 19.99 21.54 1.63
CA LEU A 104 21.01 22.04 2.56
C LEU A 104 20.66 21.62 3.98
N HIS A 105 21.59 20.92 4.64
CA HIS A 105 21.47 20.55 6.05
C HIS A 105 22.70 21.00 6.82
N SER A 106 22.49 21.81 7.86
CA SER A 106 23.56 22.31 8.73
C SER A 106 23.20 22.10 10.21
N ASP A 107 24.20 22.22 11.09
CA ASP A 107 23.96 22.23 12.55
C ASP A 107 23.01 23.33 13.00
N SER A 108 22.98 24.44 12.25
CA SER A 108 22.07 25.56 12.49
C SER A 108 20.65 25.20 12.06
N SER A 109 20.48 24.68 10.84
CA SER A 109 19.15 24.31 10.34
C SER A 109 18.54 23.20 11.21
N ALA A 110 19.33 22.20 11.62
CA ALA A 110 18.87 21.12 12.48
C ALA A 110 18.27 21.59 13.83
N ARG A 111 18.73 22.73 14.36
CA ARG A 111 18.20 23.35 15.59
C ARG A 111 17.01 24.24 15.28
N PHE A 112 17.15 25.17 14.34
CA PHE A 112 16.06 26.07 13.97
C PHE A 112 14.81 25.34 13.46
N GLU A 113 14.96 24.22 12.76
CA GLU A 113 13.84 23.39 12.28
C GLU A 113 13.03 22.74 13.41
N LYS A 114 13.65 22.49 14.57
CA LYS A 114 12.97 22.02 15.79
C LYS A 114 12.37 23.17 16.60
N GLY A 115 12.84 24.39 16.33
CA GLY A 115 12.53 25.58 17.11
C GLY A 115 13.63 25.86 18.12
N ILE A 116 13.88 27.14 18.35
CA ILE A 116 14.77 27.61 19.41
C ILE A 116 14.00 28.58 20.31
N ASP A 117 14.45 28.67 21.56
CA ASP A 117 13.86 29.56 22.56
C ASP A 117 14.17 31.03 22.28
N TYR A 118 13.23 31.92 22.62
CA TYR A 118 13.37 33.37 22.58
C TYR A 118 14.38 33.94 23.58
N VAL A 119 14.63 33.26 24.71
CA VAL A 119 15.60 33.77 25.71
C VAL A 119 17.05 33.47 25.28
N SER A 120 17.24 32.47 24.42
CA SER A 120 18.57 31.99 24.05
C SER A 120 19.41 32.99 23.24
N GLN A 121 18.80 33.96 22.54
CA GLN A 121 19.53 34.98 21.78
C GLN A 121 20.30 35.96 22.68
N ASP A 122 19.66 36.49 23.73
CA ASP A 122 20.30 37.42 24.68
C ASP A 122 21.36 36.69 25.52
N LEU A 123 21.10 35.44 25.92
CA LEU A 123 22.10 34.61 26.60
C LEU A 123 23.32 34.36 25.72
N ALA A 124 23.12 34.06 24.44
CA ALA A 124 24.20 33.89 23.47
C ALA A 124 25.01 35.17 23.28
N LEU A 125 24.35 36.34 23.24
CA LEU A 125 25.04 37.63 23.16
C LEU A 125 25.98 37.83 24.36
N ILE A 126 25.46 37.67 25.58
CA ILE A 126 26.26 37.81 26.81
C ILE A 126 27.42 36.80 26.82
N ARG A 127 27.15 35.54 26.46
CA ARG A 127 28.16 34.49 26.40
C ARG A 127 29.24 34.78 25.37
N THR A 128 28.87 35.30 24.20
CA THR A 128 29.81 35.76 23.17
C THR A 128 30.70 36.87 23.71
N MET A 129 30.11 37.85 24.40
CA MET A 129 30.86 38.96 24.96
C MET A 129 31.92 38.48 25.97
N GLN A 130 31.53 37.55 26.84
CA GLN A 130 32.43 36.92 27.80
C GLN A 130 33.57 36.17 27.11
N LEU A 131 33.27 35.36 26.09
CA LEU A 131 34.26 34.55 25.39
C LEU A 131 35.25 35.41 24.61
N VAL A 132 34.77 36.40 23.84
CA VAL A 132 35.64 37.32 23.08
C VAL A 132 36.56 38.08 24.03
N SER A 133 36.05 38.59 25.16
CA SER A 133 36.87 39.29 26.16
C SER A 133 37.89 38.37 26.83
N ARG A 134 37.49 37.15 27.21
CA ARG A 134 38.36 36.20 27.92
C ARG A 134 39.47 35.66 27.03
N LEU A 135 39.19 35.47 25.75
CA LEU A 135 40.15 34.98 24.76
C LEU A 135 41.05 36.11 24.22
N GLY A 136 40.76 37.38 24.55
CA GLY A 136 41.45 38.53 23.96
C GLY A 136 41.23 38.62 22.44
N ALA A 137 40.12 38.07 21.93
CA ALA A 137 39.87 37.92 20.50
C ALA A 137 39.42 39.23 19.82
N GLY A 138 39.18 40.29 20.59
CA GLY A 138 38.79 41.60 20.08
C GLY A 138 38.21 42.53 21.15
N SER A 139 37.82 43.72 20.74
CA SER A 139 37.16 44.74 21.56
C SER A 139 35.77 45.09 20.99
N PHE A 140 34.80 45.37 21.86
CA PHE A 140 33.46 45.77 21.43
C PHE A 140 33.40 47.26 21.10
N VAL A 141 32.87 47.60 19.92
CA VAL A 141 32.87 48.97 19.37
C VAL A 141 31.45 49.52 19.17
N GLY A 142 30.40 48.77 19.52
CA GLY A 142 29.00 49.14 19.29
C GLY A 142 28.03 48.56 20.32
N GLY A 143 26.77 48.99 20.25
CA GLY A 143 25.68 48.51 21.10
C GLY A 143 24.90 47.32 20.50
N LYS A 144 23.92 46.81 21.25
CA LYS A 144 22.95 45.80 20.79
C LYS A 144 21.93 46.45 19.85
N ILE A 145 21.73 45.87 18.66
CA ILE A 145 20.55 46.15 17.83
C ILE A 145 19.57 45.01 18.05
N ASP A 146 18.44 45.32 18.68
CA ASP A 146 17.40 44.34 19.00
C ASP A 146 16.12 44.70 18.27
N SER A 147 15.61 43.77 17.48
CA SER A 147 14.38 43.91 16.69
C SER A 147 13.36 42.86 17.14
N LEU A 148 12.93 42.94 18.40
CA LEU A 148 11.92 42.07 18.96
C LEU A 148 10.51 42.50 18.51
N LYS A 149 9.79 41.61 17.81
CA LYS A 149 8.41 41.86 17.37
C LYS A 149 7.34 41.53 18.42
N GLN A 150 7.68 40.73 19.43
CA GLN A 150 6.72 40.24 20.42
C GLN A 150 7.39 40.00 21.76
N GLU A 151 6.78 40.49 22.83
CA GLU A 151 7.17 40.19 24.21
C GLU A 151 6.77 38.75 24.55
N VAL A 152 7.71 37.99 25.11
CA VAL A 152 7.54 36.57 25.40
C VAL A 152 7.26 36.43 26.89
N ALA A 153 5.99 36.26 27.23
CA ALA A 153 5.55 36.06 28.60
C ALA A 153 5.40 34.56 28.91
N PRO A 154 5.71 34.11 30.14
CA PRO A 154 5.34 32.78 30.60
C PRO A 154 3.84 32.53 30.40
N ALA A 155 3.50 31.33 29.91
CA ALA A 155 2.11 30.94 29.75
C ALA A 155 1.56 30.39 31.07
N THR A 156 0.28 30.65 31.36
CA THR A 156 -0.43 30.02 32.47
C THR A 156 -1.33 28.91 31.94
N LEU A 157 -1.20 27.71 32.50
CA LEU A 157 -1.99 26.54 32.16
C LEU A 157 -2.62 25.96 33.42
N CYS A 158 -3.93 25.72 33.40
CA CYS A 158 -4.64 25.04 34.48
C CYS A 158 -4.93 23.59 34.10
N VAL A 159 -4.48 22.64 34.91
CA VAL A 159 -4.68 21.20 34.70
C VAL A 159 -5.16 20.55 35.99
N LYS A 160 -6.20 19.73 35.90
CA LYS A 160 -6.69 18.93 37.02
C LYS A 160 -5.91 17.64 37.15
N LYS A 161 -5.61 17.22 38.39
CA LYS A 161 -4.96 15.95 38.70
C LYS A 161 -5.71 14.78 38.07
N GLU A 162 -7.03 14.78 38.17
CA GLU A 162 -7.86 13.70 37.62
C GLU A 162 -7.65 13.54 36.12
N LYS A 163 -7.35 14.63 35.40
CA LYS A 163 -7.09 14.55 33.96
C LYS A 163 -5.73 13.91 33.67
N ILE A 164 -4.71 14.20 34.49
CA ILE A 164 -3.39 13.57 34.38
C ILE A 164 -3.52 12.08 34.66
N ASP A 165 -4.20 11.70 35.74
CA ASP A 165 -4.41 10.29 36.10
C ASP A 165 -5.24 9.55 35.05
N GLU A 166 -6.25 10.20 34.46
CA GLU A 166 -7.05 9.64 33.36
C GLU A 166 -6.18 9.33 32.14
N ILE A 167 -5.29 10.26 31.76
CA ILE A 167 -4.38 10.10 30.62
C ILE A 167 -3.37 8.99 30.88
N LEU A 168 -2.75 8.99 32.06
CA LEU A 168 -1.69 8.04 32.42
C LEU A 168 -2.22 6.67 32.84
N GLY A 169 -3.48 6.59 33.25
CA GLY A 169 -4.12 5.38 33.74
C GLY A 169 -3.63 4.93 35.12
N ILE A 170 -2.84 5.73 35.82
CA ILE A 170 -2.29 5.47 37.16
C ILE A 170 -2.52 6.68 38.06
N ASP A 171 -2.61 6.44 39.36
CA ASP A 171 -2.74 7.50 40.37
C ASP A 171 -1.34 7.90 40.84
N ILE A 172 -0.91 9.11 40.50
CA ILE A 172 0.38 9.66 40.93
C ILE A 172 0.14 10.62 42.10
N PRO A 173 0.85 10.49 43.24
CA PRO A 173 0.73 11.41 44.36
C PRO A 173 0.94 12.87 43.94
N THR A 174 0.09 13.77 44.43
CA THR A 174 0.14 15.21 44.10
C THR A 174 1.50 15.83 44.39
N GLU A 175 2.14 15.44 45.49
CA GLU A 175 3.46 15.92 45.90
C GLU A 175 4.53 15.56 44.87
N GLU A 176 4.41 14.39 44.25
CA GLU A 176 5.35 13.90 43.25
C GLU A 176 5.19 14.64 41.92
N ILE A 177 3.94 14.90 41.51
CA ILE A 177 3.63 15.75 40.35
C ILE A 177 4.23 17.14 40.54
N VAL A 178 4.01 17.76 41.72
CA VAL A 178 4.56 19.08 42.05
C VAL A 178 6.09 19.07 42.04
N ARG A 179 6.71 18.04 42.63
CA ARG A 179 8.18 17.88 42.65
C ARG A 179 8.75 17.80 41.24
N ILE A 180 8.16 16.97 40.39
CA ILE A 180 8.58 16.77 39.00
C ILE A 180 8.45 18.06 38.20
N LEU A 181 7.27 18.68 38.19
CA LEU A 181 7.03 19.91 37.42
C LEU A 181 7.87 21.08 37.93
N SER A 182 8.06 21.21 39.24
CA SER A 182 8.93 22.24 39.81
C SER A 182 10.40 22.01 39.44
N SER A 183 10.87 20.76 39.40
CA SER A 183 12.25 20.45 38.95
C SER A 183 12.50 20.84 37.49
N LEU A 184 11.43 20.84 36.68
CA LEU A 184 11.41 21.31 35.30
C LEU A 184 11.20 22.83 35.16
N GLN A 185 11.26 23.56 36.27
CA GLN A 185 11.12 25.02 36.37
C GLN A 185 9.70 25.56 36.11
N PHE A 186 8.67 24.70 36.16
CA PHE A 186 7.30 25.21 36.18
C PHE A 186 7.02 25.90 37.51
N GLY A 187 6.35 27.05 37.47
CA GLY A 187 5.74 27.62 38.66
C GLY A 187 4.47 26.84 38.99
N VAL A 188 4.45 26.06 40.08
CA VAL A 188 3.32 25.20 40.41
C VAL A 188 2.56 25.75 41.61
N THR A 189 1.27 26.04 41.44
CA THR A 189 0.34 26.27 42.54
C THR A 189 -0.75 25.21 42.49
N GLU A 190 -0.86 24.41 43.54
CA GLU A 190 -1.90 23.39 43.67
C GLU A 190 -2.99 23.86 44.64
N LYS A 191 -4.25 23.66 44.26
CA LYS A 191 -5.40 23.88 45.12
C LYS A 191 -6.51 22.88 44.82
N SER A 192 -6.81 22.01 45.78
CA SER A 192 -7.95 21.09 45.72
C SER A 192 -7.98 20.19 44.46
N GLY A 193 -6.81 19.69 44.04
CA GLY A 193 -6.65 18.82 42.88
C GLY A 193 -6.46 19.56 41.55
N GLU A 194 -6.43 20.90 41.56
CA GLU A 194 -6.18 21.72 40.38
C GLU A 194 -4.81 22.39 40.45
N PHE A 195 -3.99 22.15 39.42
CA PHE A 195 -2.67 22.76 39.24
C PHE A 195 -2.79 23.99 38.35
N THR A 196 -2.41 25.15 38.88
CA THR A 196 -2.10 26.35 38.08
C THR A 196 -0.60 26.36 37.82
N LEU A 197 -0.23 26.16 36.56
CA LEU A 197 1.15 26.03 36.10
C LEU A 197 1.58 27.29 35.36
N THR A 198 2.72 27.85 35.76
CA THR A 198 3.44 28.86 34.99
C THR A 198 4.49 28.13 34.16
N VAL A 199 4.24 28.02 32.86
CA VAL A 199 5.10 27.35 31.90
C VAL A 199 6.30 28.27 31.59
N PRO A 200 7.54 27.77 31.68
CA PRO A 200 8.71 28.53 31.27
C PRO A 200 8.57 29.02 29.82
N ALA A 201 8.97 30.27 29.55
CA ALA A 201 8.86 30.89 28.23
C ALA A 201 9.52 30.08 27.10
N TYR A 202 10.53 29.26 27.43
CA TYR A 202 11.27 28.41 26.50
C TYR A 202 10.57 27.10 26.14
N ARG A 203 9.47 26.74 26.81
CA ARG A 203 8.68 25.52 26.57
C ARG A 203 7.42 25.81 25.75
N GLU A 204 7.62 26.11 24.48
CA GLU A 204 6.53 26.36 23.52
C GLU A 204 5.70 25.10 23.17
N ASP A 205 6.20 23.93 23.53
CA ASP A 205 5.57 22.62 23.32
C ASP A 205 4.47 22.30 24.34
N ILE A 206 4.39 23.03 25.46
CA ILE A 206 3.40 22.79 26.51
C ILE A 206 2.14 23.61 26.25
N VAL A 207 1.09 22.94 25.80
CA VAL A 207 -0.19 23.57 25.42
C VAL A 207 -1.39 23.01 26.17
N GLY A 208 -1.26 21.85 26.84
CA GLY A 208 -2.36 21.23 27.55
C GLY A 208 -2.00 20.11 28.50
N ALA A 209 -3.05 19.44 29.01
CA ALA A 209 -2.93 18.38 30.00
C ALA A 209 -2.13 17.16 29.52
N ASN A 210 -2.13 16.86 28.21
CA ASN A 210 -1.36 15.75 27.64
C ASN A 210 0.14 15.98 27.79
N ASP A 211 0.60 17.20 27.53
CA ASP A 211 2.03 17.55 27.61
C ASP A 211 2.48 17.54 29.08
N ILE A 212 1.64 18.01 30.00
CA ILE A 212 1.90 17.90 31.43
C ILE A 212 1.96 16.45 31.88
N ALA A 213 1.03 15.60 31.43
CA ALA A 213 1.05 14.18 31.73
C ALA A 213 2.33 13.51 31.20
N GLU A 214 2.80 13.87 29.99
CA GLU A 214 4.08 13.43 29.44
C GLU A 214 5.27 13.85 30.31
N GLU A 215 5.35 15.13 30.71
CA GLU A 215 6.42 15.64 31.58
C GLU A 215 6.47 14.92 32.93
N VAL A 216 5.29 14.63 33.49
CA VAL A 216 5.16 13.87 34.73
C VAL A 216 5.64 12.44 34.53
N ILE A 217 5.10 11.71 33.54
CA ILE A 217 5.38 10.27 33.41
C ILE A 217 6.81 9.99 32.95
N ARG A 218 7.43 10.85 32.13
CA ARG A 218 8.81 10.66 31.68
C ARG A 218 9.83 10.76 32.81
N LEU A 219 9.52 11.50 33.88
CA LEU A 219 10.37 11.61 35.07
C LEU A 219 9.93 10.69 36.20
N TYR A 220 8.63 10.39 36.30
CA TYR A 220 8.13 9.39 37.24
C TYR A 220 8.54 7.97 36.85
N GLY A 221 8.65 7.70 35.54
CA GLY A 221 9.05 6.41 34.98
C GLY A 221 7.87 5.67 34.34
N TYR A 222 8.02 5.33 33.06
CA TYR A 222 7.01 4.58 32.29
C TYR A 222 6.76 3.17 32.85
N ASP A 223 7.74 2.60 33.56
CA ASP A 223 7.63 1.28 34.20
C ASP A 223 6.58 1.22 35.31
N ASN A 224 6.15 2.39 35.82
CA ASN A 224 5.08 2.47 36.81
C ASN A 224 3.68 2.36 36.19
N ILE A 225 3.56 2.39 34.86
CA ILE A 225 2.28 2.16 34.17
C ILE A 225 1.94 0.66 34.24
N VAL A 226 1.00 0.30 35.11
CA VAL A 226 0.50 -1.07 35.22
C VAL A 226 -0.67 -1.28 34.27
N GLY A 227 -0.53 -2.24 33.35
CA GLY A 227 -1.61 -2.63 32.44
C GLY A 227 -2.86 -3.08 33.20
N LYS A 228 -3.99 -2.43 32.93
CA LYS A 228 -5.29 -2.79 33.49
C LYS A 228 -6.07 -3.64 32.50
N PRO A 229 -6.75 -4.73 32.95
CA PRO A 229 -7.65 -5.46 32.08
C PRO A 229 -8.78 -4.53 31.62
N LEU A 230 -9.25 -4.74 30.39
CA LEU A 230 -10.43 -4.05 29.88
C LEU A 230 -11.62 -4.32 30.81
N ASP A 231 -12.36 -3.29 31.18
CA ASP A 231 -13.40 -3.36 32.22
C ASP A 231 -14.64 -4.19 31.83
N GLY A 232 -14.66 -4.78 30.63
CA GLY A 232 -15.70 -5.68 30.14
C GLY A 232 -17.08 -5.02 29.93
N LYS A 233 -17.28 -3.77 30.37
CA LYS A 233 -18.57 -3.08 30.37
C LYS A 233 -19.04 -2.69 28.97
N LYS A 234 -18.16 -2.77 27.96
CA LYS A 234 -18.43 -2.43 26.55
C LYS A 234 -17.88 -3.49 25.59
N LEU A 235 -18.03 -4.78 25.91
CA LEU A 235 -17.66 -5.84 24.97
C LEU A 235 -18.63 -5.86 23.78
N THR A 236 -18.19 -5.34 22.64
CA THR A 236 -18.85 -5.55 21.36
C THR A 236 -18.43 -6.91 20.80
N GLN A 237 -19.36 -7.71 20.28
CA GLN A 237 -19.00 -8.87 19.46
C GLN A 237 -18.41 -8.39 18.14
N GLY A 238 -17.08 -8.36 18.07
CA GLY A 238 -16.36 -8.17 16.82
C GLY A 238 -16.50 -9.40 15.92
N GLY A 239 -16.24 -9.22 14.63
CA GLY A 239 -16.26 -10.31 13.67
C GLY A 239 -15.67 -9.88 12.34
N ARG A 240 -15.37 -10.86 11.50
CA ARG A 240 -14.96 -10.59 10.11
C ARG A 240 -16.19 -10.24 9.29
N ASN A 241 -16.07 -9.18 8.49
CA ASN A 241 -17.10 -8.84 7.52
C ASN A 241 -17.24 -9.99 6.49
N ARG A 242 -18.29 -9.95 5.66
CA ARG A 242 -18.56 -10.99 4.67
C ARG A 242 -17.37 -11.23 3.74
N LYS A 243 -16.78 -10.16 3.18
CA LYS A 243 -15.66 -10.24 2.25
C LYS A 243 -14.45 -10.93 2.88
N ASP A 244 -14.04 -10.52 4.09
CA ASP A 244 -12.90 -11.10 4.78
C ASP A 244 -13.08 -12.60 5.05
N ARG A 245 -14.31 -13.03 5.42
CA ARG A 245 -14.61 -14.45 5.61
C ARG A 245 -14.47 -15.24 4.31
N LEU A 246 -15.01 -14.73 3.21
CA LEU A 246 -14.96 -15.39 1.90
C LEU A 246 -13.52 -15.46 1.38
N VAL A 247 -12.71 -14.40 1.58
CA VAL A 247 -11.27 -14.42 1.27
C VAL A 247 -10.55 -15.49 2.09
N MET A 248 -10.78 -15.57 3.41
CA MET A 248 -10.15 -16.60 4.24
C MET A 248 -10.57 -18.01 3.85
N GLN A 249 -11.85 -18.23 3.51
CA GLN A 249 -12.32 -19.51 3.00
C GLN A 249 -11.64 -19.88 1.67
N THR A 250 -11.45 -18.89 0.78
CA THR A 250 -10.72 -19.06 -0.48
C THR A 250 -9.26 -19.46 -0.21
N LYS A 251 -8.54 -18.75 0.66
CA LYS A 251 -7.17 -19.10 1.04
C LYS A 251 -7.05 -20.50 1.63
N ALA A 252 -7.92 -20.83 2.59
CA ALA A 252 -7.94 -22.15 3.22
C ALA A 252 -8.21 -23.27 2.20
N PHE A 253 -9.11 -23.03 1.24
CA PHE A 253 -9.40 -23.98 0.18
C PHE A 253 -8.20 -24.18 -0.76
N LEU A 254 -7.60 -23.09 -1.26
CA LEU A 254 -6.48 -23.15 -2.20
C LEU A 254 -5.23 -23.77 -1.57
N SER A 255 -4.91 -23.43 -0.33
CA SER A 255 -3.78 -24.03 0.39
C SER A 255 -4.02 -25.46 0.83
N GLY A 256 -5.25 -25.80 1.22
CA GLY A 256 -5.60 -27.15 1.67
C GLY A 256 -5.86 -28.10 0.50
N PHE A 257 -7.00 -27.93 -0.17
CA PHE A 257 -7.46 -28.83 -1.22
C PHE A 257 -6.71 -28.62 -2.54
N GLY A 258 -6.47 -27.37 -2.93
CA GLY A 258 -5.78 -27.07 -4.19
C GLY A 258 -4.27 -27.36 -4.15
N GLY A 259 -3.68 -27.46 -2.96
CA GLY A 259 -2.25 -27.68 -2.76
C GLY A 259 -1.38 -26.52 -3.26
N LEU A 260 -1.91 -25.30 -3.29
CA LEU A 260 -1.18 -24.11 -3.76
C LEU A 260 -0.54 -23.36 -2.60
N SER A 261 0.65 -22.82 -2.83
CA SER A 261 1.33 -21.94 -1.87
C SER A 261 0.95 -20.49 -2.13
N GLU A 262 0.56 -19.77 -1.06
CA GLU A 262 0.30 -18.33 -1.16
C GLU A 262 1.60 -17.57 -1.40
N THR A 263 1.53 -16.53 -2.23
CA THR A 263 2.64 -15.64 -2.53
C THR A 263 2.22 -14.19 -2.34
N PHE A 264 3.21 -13.31 -2.12
CA PHE A 264 3.01 -11.88 -1.96
C PHE A 264 3.99 -11.15 -2.86
N SER A 265 3.48 -10.38 -3.82
CA SER A 265 4.29 -9.54 -4.68
C SER A 265 4.07 -8.05 -4.39
N TYR A 266 5.01 -7.22 -4.84
CA TYR A 266 4.81 -5.78 -4.77
C TYR A 266 3.60 -5.35 -5.62
N SER A 267 2.87 -4.35 -5.13
CA SER A 267 1.76 -3.73 -5.89
C SER A 267 2.26 -2.82 -7.02
N PHE A 268 3.52 -2.39 -6.94
CA PHE A 268 4.20 -1.62 -7.97
C PHE A 268 5.14 -2.53 -8.77
N VAL A 269 5.13 -2.36 -10.08
CA VAL A 269 5.78 -3.24 -11.06
C VAL A 269 6.46 -2.42 -12.14
N ASN A 270 7.31 -3.09 -12.93
CA ASN A 270 7.97 -2.49 -14.08
C ASN A 270 6.94 -2.32 -15.21
N PRO A 271 6.75 -1.12 -15.79
CA PRO A 271 5.79 -0.87 -16.87
C PRO A 271 6.02 -1.75 -18.11
N LYS A 272 7.21 -2.31 -18.32
CA LYS A 272 7.50 -3.26 -19.41
C LYS A 272 6.60 -4.50 -19.41
N PHE A 273 5.95 -4.82 -18.29
CA PHE A 273 4.99 -5.93 -18.27
C PHE A 273 3.92 -5.81 -19.37
N MET A 274 3.53 -4.58 -19.73
CA MET A 274 2.53 -4.32 -20.77
C MET A 274 2.97 -4.85 -22.14
N ASP A 275 4.24 -4.63 -22.49
CA ASP A 275 4.83 -5.08 -23.75
C ASP A 275 5.25 -6.55 -23.69
N ASP A 276 5.83 -6.98 -22.57
CA ASP A 276 6.22 -8.37 -22.31
C ASP A 276 5.02 -9.32 -22.43
N PHE A 277 3.85 -8.87 -21.95
CA PHE A 277 2.55 -9.57 -22.05
C PHE A 277 1.78 -9.24 -23.34
N ARG A 278 2.39 -8.51 -24.27
CA ARG A 278 1.84 -8.25 -25.62
C ARG A 278 0.45 -7.59 -25.60
N LEU A 279 0.16 -6.79 -24.59
CA LEU A 279 -1.10 -6.06 -24.48
C LEU A 279 -1.21 -5.07 -25.65
N SER A 280 -2.38 -4.91 -26.26
CA SER A 280 -2.56 -3.88 -27.30
C SER A 280 -2.50 -2.47 -26.71
N GLU A 281 -2.26 -1.45 -27.53
CA GLU A 281 -2.18 -0.05 -27.08
C GLU A 281 -3.51 0.42 -26.46
N GLU A 282 -4.63 -0.11 -26.92
CA GLU A 282 -5.98 0.18 -26.44
C GLU A 282 -6.39 -0.65 -25.21
N ASP A 283 -5.55 -1.57 -24.75
CA ASP A 283 -5.86 -2.42 -23.60
C ASP A 283 -5.98 -1.57 -22.32
N ALA A 284 -7.11 -1.69 -21.61
CA ALA A 284 -7.38 -0.94 -20.39
C ALA A 284 -6.32 -1.17 -19.30
N ARG A 285 -5.60 -2.30 -19.32
CA ARG A 285 -4.50 -2.60 -18.39
C ARG A 285 -3.25 -1.76 -18.66
N ARG A 286 -3.13 -1.10 -19.81
CA ARG A 286 -2.09 -0.09 -20.07
C ARG A 286 -2.36 1.26 -19.41
N ASN A 287 -3.59 1.48 -18.96
CA ASN A 287 -3.97 2.67 -18.22
C ASN A 287 -3.51 2.55 -16.75
N VAL A 288 -2.21 2.75 -16.52
CA VAL A 288 -1.55 2.54 -15.22
C VAL A 288 -1.38 3.83 -14.41
N ILE A 289 -1.38 3.70 -13.09
CA ILE A 289 -1.02 4.80 -12.18
C ILE A 289 0.50 4.85 -12.03
N ARG A 290 1.13 5.98 -12.39
CA ARG A 290 2.57 6.19 -12.24
C ARG A 290 2.92 6.77 -10.86
N ILE A 291 3.96 6.23 -10.23
CA ILE A 291 4.48 6.74 -8.97
C ILE A 291 5.34 7.98 -9.26
N MET A 292 5.10 9.08 -8.54
CA MET A 292 5.76 10.37 -8.78
C MET A 292 7.27 10.34 -8.48
N ASN A 293 7.66 9.68 -7.38
CA ASN A 293 9.05 9.55 -6.95
C ASN A 293 9.35 8.07 -6.67
N PRO A 294 9.45 7.22 -7.72
CA PRO A 294 9.67 5.79 -7.53
C PRO A 294 11.10 5.51 -7.08
N LEU A 295 11.31 4.38 -6.39
CA LEU A 295 12.66 3.93 -5.99
C LEU A 295 13.53 3.58 -7.21
N SER A 296 12.91 3.03 -8.26
CA SER A 296 13.52 2.73 -9.55
C SER A 296 12.44 2.55 -10.64
N GLU A 297 12.85 2.44 -11.90
CA GLU A 297 11.93 2.17 -13.01
C GLU A 297 11.26 0.79 -12.90
N ASP A 298 11.89 -0.17 -12.23
CA ASP A 298 11.34 -1.51 -12.01
C ASP A 298 10.10 -1.53 -11.09
N VAL A 299 9.83 -0.41 -10.44
CA VAL A 299 8.72 -0.23 -9.49
C VAL A 299 8.04 1.13 -9.71
N SER A 300 7.89 1.55 -10.97
CA SER A 300 7.41 2.90 -11.32
C SER A 300 5.90 3.00 -11.55
N VAL A 301 5.19 1.87 -11.68
CA VAL A 301 3.73 1.87 -11.93
C VAL A 301 2.97 0.89 -11.05
N MET A 302 1.73 1.22 -10.70
CA MET A 302 0.83 0.30 -10.00
C MET A 302 0.32 -0.79 -10.96
N ARG A 303 0.25 -2.04 -10.48
CA ARG A 303 -0.20 -3.18 -11.28
C ARG A 303 -1.71 -3.12 -11.59
N THR A 304 -2.05 -3.40 -12.84
CA THR A 304 -3.44 -3.55 -13.34
C THR A 304 -3.85 -5.02 -13.48
N THR A 305 -2.92 -5.94 -13.27
CA THR A 305 -3.11 -7.40 -13.30
C THR A 305 -2.08 -8.06 -12.38
N LEU A 306 -2.41 -9.23 -11.82
CA LEU A 306 -1.53 -9.97 -10.89
C LEU A 306 -0.61 -10.96 -11.63
N THR A 307 -1.06 -11.50 -12.75
CA THR A 307 -0.40 -12.56 -13.49
C THR A 307 1.06 -12.26 -13.84
N PRO A 308 1.47 -11.03 -14.23
CA PRO A 308 2.90 -10.72 -14.43
C PRO A 308 3.77 -10.90 -13.20
N SER A 309 3.26 -10.53 -12.02
CA SER A 309 3.96 -10.72 -10.75
C SER A 309 4.07 -12.19 -10.41
N LEU A 310 2.98 -12.95 -10.58
CA LEU A 310 2.96 -14.38 -10.29
C LEU A 310 3.86 -15.16 -11.25
N PHE A 311 3.87 -14.80 -12.54
CA PHE A 311 4.81 -15.35 -13.52
C PHE A 311 6.27 -15.10 -13.12
N SER A 312 6.59 -13.89 -12.64
CA SER A 312 7.94 -13.57 -12.17
C SER A 312 8.38 -14.45 -10.99
N ILE A 313 7.44 -14.81 -10.10
CA ILE A 313 7.68 -15.74 -8.99
C ILE A 313 7.90 -17.17 -9.51
N CYS A 314 7.07 -17.64 -10.45
CA CYS A 314 7.26 -18.94 -11.11
C CYS A 314 8.63 -19.02 -11.79
N ALA A 315 8.99 -18.00 -12.57
CA ALA A 315 10.27 -17.93 -13.27
C ALA A 315 11.47 -17.94 -12.33
N THR A 316 11.38 -17.23 -11.20
CA THR A 316 12.43 -17.21 -10.19
C THR A 316 12.62 -18.60 -9.55
N ASN A 317 11.53 -19.30 -9.23
CA ASN A 317 11.61 -20.64 -8.66
C ASN A 317 12.14 -21.67 -9.67
N TYR A 318 11.68 -21.60 -10.92
CA TYR A 318 12.15 -22.47 -11.99
C TYR A 318 13.64 -22.28 -12.26
N ALA A 319 14.12 -21.03 -12.32
CA ALA A 319 15.55 -20.72 -12.47
C ALA A 319 16.41 -21.24 -11.30
N ARG A 320 15.80 -21.51 -10.13
CA ARG A 320 16.45 -22.12 -8.97
C ARG A 320 16.34 -23.65 -8.94
N GLY A 321 15.83 -24.27 -10.00
CA GLY A 321 15.76 -25.73 -10.16
C GLY A 321 14.47 -26.37 -9.64
N VAL A 322 13.46 -25.59 -9.25
CA VAL A 322 12.13 -26.12 -8.91
C VAL A 322 11.44 -26.58 -10.20
N LYS A 323 11.19 -27.89 -10.34
CA LYS A 323 10.63 -28.49 -11.56
C LYS A 323 9.11 -28.44 -11.66
N ALA A 324 8.42 -28.34 -10.53
CA ALA A 324 6.98 -28.21 -10.46
C ALA A 324 6.58 -27.39 -9.25
N ALA A 325 5.62 -26.48 -9.41
CA ALA A 325 5.05 -25.72 -8.31
C ALA A 325 3.64 -25.23 -8.64
N ARG A 326 2.87 -24.97 -7.58
CA ARG A 326 1.54 -24.37 -7.64
C ARG A 326 1.49 -23.18 -6.70
N PHE A 327 1.19 -22.00 -7.24
CA PHE A 327 1.15 -20.74 -6.50
C PHE A 327 -0.20 -20.05 -6.67
N TYR A 328 -0.58 -19.29 -5.66
CA TYR A 328 -1.65 -18.31 -5.79
C TYR A 328 -1.27 -17.00 -5.10
N GLU A 329 -1.93 -15.91 -5.50
CA GLU A 329 -1.88 -14.62 -4.83
C GLU A 329 -3.30 -14.04 -4.80
N ILE A 330 -3.73 -13.58 -3.62
CA ILE A 330 -4.88 -12.68 -3.50
C ILE A 330 -4.34 -11.29 -3.23
N GLY A 331 -4.63 -10.35 -4.13
CA GLY A 331 -4.20 -8.98 -3.97
C GLY A 331 -4.94 -8.02 -4.87
N LYS A 332 -4.70 -6.73 -4.64
CA LYS A 332 -5.40 -5.67 -5.36
C LYS A 332 -4.74 -5.36 -6.70
N THR A 333 -5.58 -5.06 -7.69
CA THR A 333 -5.21 -4.35 -8.92
C THR A 333 -5.75 -2.92 -8.87
N TYR A 334 -5.07 -1.99 -9.54
CA TYR A 334 -5.33 -0.56 -9.40
C TYR A 334 -5.54 0.09 -10.77
N PHE A 335 -6.71 0.69 -10.97
CA PHE A 335 -7.03 1.44 -12.18
C PHE A 335 -7.29 2.91 -11.86
N PRO A 336 -6.78 3.86 -12.67
CA PRO A 336 -7.09 5.27 -12.48
C PRO A 336 -8.55 5.55 -12.90
N LYS A 337 -9.23 6.43 -12.15
CA LYS A 337 -10.51 6.99 -12.58
C LYS A 337 -10.35 7.97 -13.75
N ALA A 338 -9.23 8.69 -13.76
CA ALA A 338 -8.82 9.63 -14.82
C ALA A 338 -7.29 9.78 -14.82
N ILE A 339 -6.74 10.20 -15.96
CA ILE A 339 -5.35 10.66 -16.09
C ILE A 339 -5.39 12.14 -16.51
N PRO A 340 -4.66 13.06 -15.83
CA PRO A 340 -3.83 12.84 -14.65
C PRO A 340 -4.65 12.39 -13.43
N VAL A 341 -4.00 11.66 -12.51
CA VAL A 341 -4.66 11.10 -11.32
C VAL A 341 -5.02 12.23 -10.35
N THR A 342 -6.32 12.42 -10.11
CA THR A 342 -6.86 13.45 -9.19
C THR A 342 -7.61 12.88 -7.99
N ASP A 343 -7.84 11.57 -7.97
CA ASP A 343 -8.63 10.86 -6.95
C ASP A 343 -8.03 9.47 -6.69
N THR A 344 -8.53 8.76 -5.69
CA THR A 344 -8.12 7.39 -5.36
C THR A 344 -8.41 6.42 -6.51
N ALA A 345 -7.54 5.41 -6.62
CA ALA A 345 -7.67 4.35 -7.60
C ALA A 345 -8.96 3.55 -7.41
N ILE A 346 -9.44 2.97 -8.51
CA ILE A 346 -10.40 1.87 -8.46
C ILE A 346 -9.59 0.62 -8.10
N GLU A 347 -9.79 0.12 -6.89
CA GLU A 347 -9.16 -1.10 -6.39
C GLU A 347 -10.08 -2.29 -6.62
N LYS A 348 -9.53 -3.38 -7.15
CA LYS A 348 -10.25 -4.65 -7.29
C LYS A 348 -9.50 -5.76 -6.58
N GLU A 349 -10.19 -6.51 -5.74
CA GLU A 349 -9.63 -7.73 -5.15
C GLU A 349 -9.54 -8.80 -6.23
N THR A 350 -8.35 -9.33 -6.47
CA THR A 350 -8.07 -10.25 -7.56
C THR A 350 -7.38 -11.50 -7.01
N LEU A 351 -7.77 -12.66 -7.51
CA LEU A 351 -7.09 -13.93 -7.28
C LEU A 351 -6.33 -14.31 -8.55
N ALA A 352 -5.02 -14.49 -8.45
CA ALA A 352 -4.23 -15.12 -9.49
C ALA A 352 -3.74 -16.50 -9.04
N LEU A 353 -3.70 -17.45 -9.96
CA LEU A 353 -3.20 -18.80 -9.76
C LEU A 353 -2.20 -19.13 -10.87
N ALA A 354 -1.18 -19.91 -10.55
CA ALA A 354 -0.20 -20.39 -11.51
C ALA A 354 0.27 -21.80 -11.15
N VAL A 355 0.30 -22.70 -12.13
CA VAL A 355 0.79 -24.06 -11.97
C VAL A 355 1.73 -24.43 -13.11
N PHE A 356 2.81 -25.14 -12.80
CA PHE A 356 3.72 -25.70 -13.80
C PHE A 356 4.32 -27.01 -13.31
N GLY A 357 4.75 -27.83 -14.26
CA GLY A 357 5.40 -29.12 -14.04
C GLY A 357 4.88 -30.19 -14.98
N GLU A 358 5.64 -31.28 -15.13
CA GLU A 358 5.38 -32.36 -16.11
C GLU A 358 3.97 -32.96 -16.03
N LYS A 359 3.37 -32.99 -14.84
CA LYS A 359 2.02 -33.54 -14.60
C LYS A 359 0.90 -32.50 -14.60
N GLU A 360 1.24 -31.21 -14.77
CA GLU A 360 0.25 -30.13 -14.80
C GLU A 360 -0.20 -29.87 -16.23
N ASP A 361 -1.51 -29.64 -16.37
CA ASP A 361 -2.11 -29.22 -17.61
C ASP A 361 -3.20 -28.15 -17.39
N PHE A 362 -3.82 -27.71 -18.48
CA PHE A 362 -4.93 -26.75 -18.42
C PHE A 362 -6.06 -27.24 -17.50
N PHE A 363 -6.37 -28.54 -17.53
CA PHE A 363 -7.45 -29.13 -16.74
C PHE A 363 -7.10 -29.24 -15.25
N SER A 364 -5.82 -29.35 -14.92
CA SER A 364 -5.32 -29.34 -13.55
C SER A 364 -5.66 -28.01 -12.86
N LEU A 365 -5.40 -26.88 -13.53
CA LEU A 365 -5.77 -25.57 -13.01
C LEU A 365 -7.28 -25.31 -13.09
N LYS A 366 -7.93 -25.75 -14.18
CA LYS A 366 -9.39 -25.62 -14.33
C LYS A 366 -10.14 -26.33 -13.20
N SER A 367 -9.73 -27.54 -12.84
CA SER A 367 -10.32 -28.32 -11.75
C SER A 367 -10.24 -27.58 -10.41
N VAL A 368 -9.09 -26.96 -10.09
CA VAL A 368 -8.95 -26.14 -8.86
C VAL A 368 -9.96 -24.99 -8.83
N ILE A 369 -10.15 -24.30 -9.96
CA ILE A 369 -11.09 -23.17 -10.08
C ILE A 369 -12.54 -23.65 -10.01
N GLU A 370 -12.88 -24.74 -10.68
CA GLU A 370 -14.22 -25.33 -10.65
C GLU A 370 -14.58 -25.83 -9.24
N SER A 371 -13.65 -26.50 -8.53
CA SER A 371 -13.86 -26.92 -7.15
C SER A 371 -13.94 -25.74 -6.17
N LEU A 372 -13.19 -24.66 -6.41
CA LEU A 372 -13.34 -23.41 -5.66
C LEU A 372 -14.75 -22.83 -5.87
N ALA A 373 -15.20 -22.76 -7.13
CA ALA A 373 -16.53 -22.26 -7.46
C ALA A 373 -17.63 -23.14 -6.84
N GLU A 374 -17.50 -24.46 -6.88
CA GLU A 374 -18.41 -25.41 -6.25
C GLU A 374 -18.49 -25.18 -4.73
N ARG A 375 -17.36 -24.90 -4.07
CA ARG A 375 -17.32 -24.58 -2.63
C ARG A 375 -18.18 -23.36 -2.27
N PHE A 376 -18.26 -22.40 -3.18
CA PHE A 376 -19.10 -21.19 -3.09
C PHE A 376 -20.43 -21.31 -3.87
N ARG A 377 -20.68 -22.46 -4.49
CA ARG A 377 -21.88 -22.82 -5.28
C ARG A 377 -22.11 -21.87 -6.45
N ILE A 378 -21.03 -21.49 -7.10
CA ILE A 378 -21.02 -20.63 -8.28
C ILE A 378 -20.88 -21.53 -9.51
N ALA A 379 -21.82 -21.45 -10.44
CA ALA A 379 -21.69 -22.07 -11.74
C ALA A 379 -20.80 -21.20 -12.64
N LEU A 380 -19.71 -21.78 -13.15
CA LEU A 380 -18.80 -21.11 -14.06
C LEU A 380 -19.03 -21.55 -15.50
N ASP A 381 -18.90 -20.57 -16.39
CA ASP A 381 -18.86 -20.76 -17.83
C ASP A 381 -17.46 -20.47 -18.35
N PHE A 382 -16.97 -21.35 -19.23
CA PHE A 382 -15.70 -21.20 -19.92
C PHE A 382 -15.95 -21.05 -21.41
N THR A 383 -15.49 -19.94 -21.99
CA THR A 383 -15.60 -19.65 -23.43
C THR A 383 -14.23 -19.30 -23.98
N PRO A 384 -13.93 -19.57 -25.27
CA PRO A 384 -12.64 -19.19 -25.84
C PRO A 384 -12.33 -17.70 -25.61
N SER A 385 -11.10 -17.41 -25.15
CA SER A 385 -10.60 -16.05 -24.96
C SER A 385 -9.58 -15.68 -26.02
N ASP A 386 -9.22 -14.39 -26.04
CA ASP A 386 -8.25 -13.77 -26.93
C ASP A 386 -7.16 -13.00 -26.15
N GLU A 387 -6.84 -13.41 -24.92
CA GLU A 387 -5.77 -12.81 -24.12
C GLU A 387 -4.42 -13.00 -24.84
N PRO A 388 -3.68 -11.91 -25.14
CA PRO A 388 -2.54 -11.96 -26.06
C PRO A 388 -1.28 -12.63 -25.48
N PHE A 389 -1.21 -12.73 -24.15
CA PHE A 389 -0.15 -13.42 -23.42
C PHE A 389 -0.45 -14.90 -23.16
N LEU A 390 -1.63 -15.40 -23.55
CA LEU A 390 -1.99 -16.80 -23.45
C LEU A 390 -1.88 -17.51 -24.80
N HIS A 391 -1.77 -18.83 -24.76
CA HIS A 391 -1.71 -19.67 -25.95
C HIS A 391 -3.04 -19.60 -26.72
N PRO A 392 -3.05 -19.35 -28.05
CA PRO A 392 -4.28 -19.09 -28.82
C PRO A 392 -5.35 -20.18 -28.73
N TYR A 393 -4.94 -21.45 -28.61
CA TYR A 393 -5.84 -22.60 -28.57
C TYR A 393 -6.03 -23.22 -27.18
N ARG A 394 -5.40 -22.65 -26.14
CA ARG A 394 -5.38 -23.21 -24.78
C ARG A 394 -5.68 -22.13 -23.76
N GLN A 395 -6.78 -21.41 -23.98
CA GLN A 395 -7.22 -20.30 -23.15
C GLN A 395 -8.75 -20.19 -23.15
N ALA A 396 -9.30 -19.67 -22.05
CA ALA A 396 -10.72 -19.38 -21.92
C ALA A 396 -10.97 -18.18 -21.01
N PHE A 397 -12.03 -17.43 -21.29
CA PHE A 397 -12.65 -16.52 -20.33
C PHE A 397 -13.49 -17.29 -19.34
N ILE A 398 -13.44 -16.84 -18.09
CA ILE A 398 -14.26 -17.33 -17.00
C ILE A 398 -15.39 -16.33 -16.80
N SER A 399 -16.63 -16.81 -16.78
CA SER A 399 -17.81 -15.99 -16.53
C SER A 399 -18.78 -16.64 -15.56
N VAL A 400 -19.57 -15.80 -14.89
CA VAL A 400 -20.70 -16.21 -14.04
C VAL A 400 -21.94 -15.49 -14.55
N ASN A 401 -22.98 -16.23 -14.93
CA ASN A 401 -24.22 -15.67 -15.50
C ASN A 401 -23.95 -14.69 -16.66
N GLY A 402 -22.99 -15.01 -17.53
CA GLY A 402 -22.56 -14.17 -18.66
C GLY A 402 -21.67 -12.97 -18.31
N LYS A 403 -21.45 -12.64 -17.03
CA LYS A 403 -20.50 -11.60 -16.60
C LYS A 403 -19.09 -12.19 -16.59
N LYS A 404 -18.19 -11.67 -17.44
CA LYS A 404 -16.77 -12.05 -17.44
C LYS A 404 -16.13 -11.64 -16.12
N ILE A 405 -15.52 -12.60 -15.43
CA ILE A 405 -14.83 -12.41 -14.16
C ILE A 405 -13.33 -12.66 -14.25
N GLY A 406 -12.83 -13.22 -15.35
CA GLY A 406 -11.44 -13.61 -15.41
C GLY A 406 -11.06 -14.40 -16.66
N TYR A 407 -9.89 -15.02 -16.59
CA TYR A 407 -9.35 -15.90 -17.63
C TYR A 407 -8.59 -17.07 -17.01
N ILE A 408 -8.39 -18.12 -17.81
CA ILE A 408 -7.50 -19.25 -17.56
C ILE A 408 -6.82 -19.63 -18.88
N GLY A 409 -5.54 -19.99 -18.83
CA GLY A 409 -4.88 -20.56 -20.01
C GLY A 409 -3.44 -20.95 -19.78
N GLU A 410 -2.87 -21.60 -20.79
CA GLU A 410 -1.43 -21.79 -20.91
C GLU A 410 -0.78 -20.47 -21.33
N MET A 411 0.29 -20.06 -20.65
CA MET A 411 1.07 -18.90 -21.04
C MET A 411 1.68 -19.09 -22.42
N HIS A 412 1.65 -18.04 -23.24
CA HIS A 412 2.16 -18.08 -24.60
C HIS A 412 3.69 -18.32 -24.58
N PRO A 413 4.23 -19.24 -25.42
CA PRO A 413 5.67 -19.56 -25.42
C PRO A 413 6.58 -18.34 -25.67
N ALA A 414 6.13 -17.37 -26.48
CA ALA A 414 6.85 -16.11 -26.70
C ALA A 414 6.96 -15.24 -25.44
N VAL A 415 6.05 -15.37 -24.47
CA VAL A 415 6.10 -14.65 -23.18
C VAL A 415 7.03 -15.40 -22.22
N THR A 416 6.87 -16.73 -22.10
CA THR A 416 7.69 -17.54 -21.18
C THR A 416 9.18 -17.53 -21.54
N LYS A 417 9.51 -17.54 -22.84
CA LYS A 417 10.90 -17.48 -23.34
C LYS A 417 11.66 -16.22 -22.90
N GLN A 418 10.98 -15.10 -22.69
CA GLN A 418 11.62 -13.85 -22.23
C GLN A 418 12.31 -14.01 -20.86
N ARG A 419 11.87 -14.99 -20.06
CA ARG A 419 12.43 -15.31 -18.74
C ARG A 419 13.11 -16.68 -18.70
N LYS A 420 13.44 -17.27 -19.85
CA LYS A 420 14.04 -18.62 -19.97
C LYS A 420 13.24 -19.70 -19.24
N PHE A 421 11.91 -19.60 -19.34
CA PHE A 421 10.98 -20.57 -18.75
C PHE A 421 10.50 -21.52 -19.85
N ASP A 422 11.10 -22.71 -19.91
CA ASP A 422 10.87 -23.69 -20.99
C ASP A 422 9.74 -24.67 -20.67
N GLU A 423 9.32 -24.77 -19.41
CA GLU A 423 8.19 -25.59 -18.98
C GLU A 423 6.84 -24.93 -19.37
N LYS A 424 5.79 -25.73 -19.52
CA LYS A 424 4.43 -25.20 -19.68
C LYS A 424 3.96 -24.59 -18.37
N LEU A 425 3.53 -23.34 -18.44
CA LEU A 425 2.96 -22.60 -17.31
C LEU A 425 1.49 -22.32 -17.59
N TYR A 426 0.62 -22.72 -16.69
CA TYR A 426 -0.81 -22.42 -16.75
C TYR A 426 -1.15 -21.39 -15.70
N VAL A 427 -1.89 -20.37 -16.08
CA VAL A 427 -2.27 -19.25 -15.22
C VAL A 427 -3.77 -19.01 -15.27
N ALA A 428 -4.29 -18.44 -14.20
CA ALA A 428 -5.65 -17.93 -14.16
C ALA A 428 -5.70 -16.67 -13.29
N GLU A 429 -6.61 -15.77 -13.62
CA GLU A 429 -6.87 -14.56 -12.85
C GLU A 429 -8.37 -14.32 -12.77
N LEU A 430 -8.90 -14.08 -11.56
CA LEU A 430 -10.31 -13.87 -11.28
C LEU A 430 -10.52 -12.59 -10.45
N ASP A 431 -11.50 -11.78 -10.82
CA ASP A 431 -12.03 -10.69 -10.02
C ASP A 431 -12.84 -11.28 -8.85
N LEU A 432 -12.27 -11.23 -7.65
CA LEU A 432 -12.89 -11.79 -6.45
C LEU A 432 -14.07 -10.94 -5.96
N ASP A 433 -14.06 -9.63 -6.23
CA ASP A 433 -15.18 -8.77 -5.84
C ASP A 433 -16.44 -9.23 -6.59
N VAL A 434 -16.33 -9.44 -7.91
CA VAL A 434 -17.44 -9.98 -8.71
C VAL A 434 -17.75 -11.44 -8.34
N PHE A 435 -16.75 -12.30 -8.15
CA PHE A 435 -16.97 -13.69 -7.77
C PHE A 435 -17.77 -13.81 -6.46
N PHE A 436 -17.46 -13.00 -5.45
CA PHE A 436 -18.16 -13.01 -4.16
C PHE A 436 -19.57 -12.38 -4.20
N GLU A 437 -19.94 -11.61 -5.23
CA GLU A 437 -21.33 -11.18 -5.46
C GLU A 437 -22.25 -12.39 -5.67
N TYR A 438 -21.75 -13.47 -6.30
CA TYR A 438 -22.52 -14.67 -6.62
C TYR A 438 -22.37 -15.81 -5.61
N ALA A 439 -21.52 -15.67 -4.59
CA ALA A 439 -21.27 -16.71 -3.60
C ALA A 439 -22.48 -16.94 -2.68
N VAL A 440 -22.93 -18.20 -2.59
CA VAL A 440 -24.06 -18.62 -1.75
C VAL A 440 -23.53 -19.23 -0.45
N GLU A 441 -23.65 -18.50 0.66
CA GLU A 441 -23.15 -18.92 1.98
C GLU A 441 -24.06 -19.99 2.64
N PHE A 442 -25.39 -19.84 2.53
CA PHE A 442 -26.36 -20.69 3.20
C PHE A 442 -27.15 -21.56 2.22
N LEU A 443 -27.27 -22.86 2.51
CA LEU A 443 -28.21 -23.73 1.83
C LEU A 443 -29.24 -24.26 2.82
N PRO A 444 -30.51 -24.38 2.41
CA PRO A 444 -31.48 -25.18 3.16
C PRO A 444 -31.02 -26.64 3.17
N PHE A 445 -31.35 -27.33 4.27
CA PHE A 445 -31.12 -28.77 4.36
C PHE A 445 -31.96 -29.49 3.31
N VAL A 446 -31.33 -30.40 2.56
CA VAL A 446 -31.99 -31.31 1.63
C VAL A 446 -31.80 -32.74 2.16
N ALA A 447 -32.90 -33.47 2.33
CA ALA A 447 -32.85 -34.85 2.79
C ALA A 447 -32.12 -35.75 1.78
N VAL A 448 -31.28 -36.65 2.28
CA VAL A 448 -30.66 -37.68 1.43
C VAL A 448 -31.74 -38.66 0.98
N SER A 449 -31.93 -38.80 -0.34
CA SER A 449 -32.89 -39.76 -0.89
C SER A 449 -32.50 -41.19 -0.52
N LYS A 450 -33.50 -42.02 -0.18
CA LYS A 450 -33.35 -43.45 0.12
C LYS A 450 -33.61 -44.32 -1.12
N PHE A 451 -33.96 -43.71 -2.25
CA PHE A 451 -34.34 -44.41 -3.48
C PHE A 451 -33.13 -44.59 -4.41
N PRO A 452 -33.08 -45.68 -5.19
CA PRO A 452 -31.96 -45.96 -6.08
C PRO A 452 -31.89 -44.94 -7.24
N SER A 453 -30.68 -44.71 -7.74
CA SER A 453 -30.45 -43.98 -8.99
C SER A 453 -30.36 -44.94 -10.18
N ILE A 454 -30.68 -44.43 -11.37
CA ILE A 454 -30.50 -45.12 -12.65
C ILE A 454 -29.46 -44.36 -13.46
N GLU A 455 -28.44 -45.06 -13.93
CA GLU A 455 -27.42 -44.51 -14.81
C GLU A 455 -27.71 -44.84 -16.29
N ARG A 456 -27.37 -43.90 -17.16
CA ARG A 456 -27.45 -44.04 -18.62
C ARG A 456 -26.22 -43.43 -19.26
N ASP A 457 -25.54 -44.23 -20.07
CA ASP A 457 -24.42 -43.76 -20.87
C ASP A 457 -24.87 -43.45 -22.29
N LEU A 458 -24.44 -42.31 -22.82
CA LEU A 458 -24.73 -41.87 -24.19
C LEU A 458 -23.43 -41.51 -24.89
N ALA A 459 -23.17 -42.08 -26.06
CA ALA A 459 -22.08 -41.68 -26.94
C ALA A 459 -22.64 -40.91 -28.15
N LEU A 460 -22.28 -39.63 -28.27
CA LEU A 460 -22.80 -38.74 -29.30
C LEU A 460 -21.70 -38.28 -30.25
N VAL A 461 -21.89 -38.53 -31.55
CA VAL A 461 -21.00 -38.04 -32.61
C VAL A 461 -21.45 -36.66 -33.06
N VAL A 462 -20.57 -35.67 -32.88
CA VAL A 462 -20.77 -34.25 -33.25
C VAL A 462 -19.61 -33.74 -34.10
N LYS A 463 -19.75 -32.55 -34.68
CA LYS A 463 -18.63 -31.86 -35.32
C LYS A 463 -17.54 -31.53 -34.29
N GLU A 464 -16.30 -31.45 -34.75
CA GLU A 464 -15.13 -31.23 -33.89
C GLU A 464 -15.16 -29.88 -33.14
N ASP A 465 -15.77 -28.86 -33.73
CA ASP A 465 -15.93 -27.50 -33.20
C ASP A 465 -17.01 -27.36 -32.12
N VAL A 466 -17.87 -28.35 -31.93
CA VAL A 466 -18.91 -28.33 -30.88
C VAL A 466 -18.28 -28.49 -29.50
N TYR A 467 -18.49 -27.54 -28.59
CA TYR A 467 -17.92 -27.62 -27.24
C TYR A 467 -18.70 -28.59 -26.34
N GLY A 468 -17.98 -29.47 -25.63
CA GLY A 468 -18.59 -30.40 -24.68
C GLY A 468 -19.33 -29.69 -23.54
N GLY A 469 -18.91 -28.49 -23.16
CA GLY A 469 -19.62 -27.66 -22.18
C GLY A 469 -21.02 -27.24 -22.66
N ASP A 470 -21.17 -26.89 -23.94
CA ASP A 470 -22.47 -26.53 -24.51
C ASP A 470 -23.40 -27.76 -24.59
N MET A 471 -22.82 -28.92 -24.90
CA MET A 471 -23.55 -30.19 -24.81
C MET A 471 -24.02 -30.45 -23.37
N LEU A 472 -23.14 -30.37 -22.36
CA LEU A 472 -23.52 -30.55 -20.96
C LEU A 472 -24.62 -29.59 -20.51
N LYS A 473 -24.56 -28.32 -20.92
CA LYS A 473 -25.64 -27.35 -20.64
C LYS A 473 -26.96 -27.79 -21.22
N LEU A 474 -26.97 -28.22 -22.48
CA LEU A 474 -28.19 -28.68 -23.13
C LEU A 474 -28.77 -29.93 -22.45
N ILE A 475 -27.91 -30.88 -22.04
CA ILE A 475 -28.35 -32.05 -21.25
C ILE A 475 -29.00 -31.60 -19.95
N ASN A 476 -28.36 -30.71 -19.19
CA ASN A 476 -28.90 -30.24 -17.91
C ASN A 476 -30.22 -29.47 -18.07
N GLN A 477 -30.42 -28.78 -19.20
CA GLN A 477 -31.67 -28.08 -19.52
C GLN A 477 -32.80 -29.02 -19.97
N THR A 478 -32.48 -30.12 -20.65
CA THR A 478 -33.46 -30.99 -21.31
C THR A 478 -33.68 -32.33 -20.62
N GLY A 479 -32.82 -32.73 -19.68
CA GLY A 479 -32.90 -34.00 -18.95
C GLY A 479 -34.04 -34.10 -17.94
N GLY A 480 -34.83 -33.04 -17.78
CA GLY A 480 -36.05 -33.04 -16.98
C GLY A 480 -35.80 -33.07 -15.46
N ALA A 481 -36.88 -33.25 -14.70
CA ALA A 481 -36.90 -33.09 -13.24
C ALA A 481 -36.08 -34.15 -12.48
N TYR A 482 -35.76 -35.27 -13.11
CA TYR A 482 -35.11 -36.42 -12.47
C TYR A 482 -33.62 -36.53 -12.77
N LEU A 483 -33.09 -35.77 -13.74
CA LEU A 483 -31.65 -35.69 -13.95
C LEU A 483 -31.00 -35.08 -12.69
N ARG A 484 -29.93 -35.70 -12.20
CA ARG A 484 -29.18 -35.25 -11.02
C ARG A 484 -27.75 -34.87 -11.38
N SER A 485 -27.14 -35.55 -12.34
CA SER A 485 -25.84 -35.17 -12.88
C SER A 485 -25.69 -35.65 -14.32
N ALA A 486 -24.89 -34.91 -15.08
CA ALA A 486 -24.41 -35.28 -16.40
C ALA A 486 -22.90 -35.01 -16.44
N THR A 487 -22.10 -36.01 -16.80
CA THR A 487 -20.64 -35.90 -16.83
C THR A 487 -20.09 -36.43 -18.14
N ILE A 488 -19.07 -35.79 -18.69
CA ILE A 488 -18.32 -36.32 -19.83
C ILE A 488 -17.26 -37.27 -19.28
N PHE A 489 -17.22 -38.52 -19.75
CA PHE A 489 -16.22 -39.48 -19.33
C PHE A 489 -15.27 -39.90 -20.45
N ASP A 490 -15.62 -39.66 -21.72
CA ASP A 490 -14.73 -39.95 -22.86
C ASP A 490 -14.94 -38.97 -24.02
N VAL A 491 -13.85 -38.65 -24.73
CA VAL A 491 -13.86 -37.88 -25.98
C VAL A 491 -12.92 -38.56 -26.97
N TYR A 492 -13.49 -39.10 -28.05
CA TYR A 492 -12.77 -39.92 -29.01
C TYR A 492 -12.88 -39.38 -30.44
N SER A 493 -11.74 -39.20 -31.11
CA SER A 493 -11.62 -38.74 -32.50
C SER A 493 -10.84 -39.70 -33.41
N GLY A 494 -10.64 -40.95 -32.97
CA GLY A 494 -9.85 -41.96 -33.68
C GLY A 494 -10.64 -42.79 -34.71
N LEU A 495 -10.09 -43.97 -35.00
CA LEU A 495 -10.62 -44.91 -35.99
C LEU A 495 -12.10 -45.27 -35.71
N GLY A 496 -12.95 -45.15 -36.72
CA GLY A 496 -14.40 -45.39 -36.59
C GLY A 496 -15.25 -44.12 -36.35
N VAL A 497 -14.62 -42.96 -36.18
CA VAL A 497 -15.29 -41.65 -36.24
C VAL A 497 -14.95 -40.96 -37.56
N LEU A 498 -15.93 -40.36 -38.23
CA LEU A 498 -15.71 -39.65 -39.50
C LEU A 498 -14.74 -38.46 -39.30
N PRO A 499 -13.86 -38.17 -40.27
CA PRO A 499 -12.99 -36.99 -40.21
C PRO A 499 -13.78 -35.69 -39.94
N GLY A 500 -13.23 -34.80 -39.09
CA GLY A 500 -13.88 -33.55 -38.67
C GLY A 500 -15.02 -33.74 -37.67
N LYS A 501 -15.17 -34.94 -37.11
CA LYS A 501 -16.11 -35.25 -36.04
C LYS A 501 -15.40 -35.84 -34.83
N LYS A 502 -16.09 -35.80 -33.69
CA LYS A 502 -15.68 -36.44 -32.46
C LYS A 502 -16.88 -37.13 -31.80
N SER A 503 -16.60 -38.21 -31.08
CA SER A 503 -17.56 -38.90 -30.22
C SER A 503 -17.38 -38.41 -28.80
N VAL A 504 -18.42 -37.88 -28.17
CA VAL A 504 -18.41 -37.45 -26.77
C VAL A 504 -19.32 -38.39 -25.98
N ALA A 505 -18.78 -39.04 -24.97
CA ALA A 505 -19.51 -39.97 -24.12
C ALA A 505 -19.90 -39.31 -22.79
N PHE A 506 -21.16 -39.45 -22.43
CA PHE A 506 -21.76 -38.87 -21.24
C PHE A 506 -22.30 -39.96 -20.32
N ASN A 507 -22.08 -39.83 -19.03
CA ASN A 507 -22.78 -40.60 -18.00
C ASN A 507 -23.83 -39.69 -17.36
N LEU A 508 -25.08 -40.14 -17.40
CA LEU A 508 -26.24 -39.45 -16.87
C LEU A 508 -26.78 -40.20 -15.66
N LEU A 509 -26.99 -39.50 -14.55
CA LEU A 509 -27.57 -40.07 -13.35
C LEU A 509 -28.96 -39.49 -13.13
N PHE A 510 -29.97 -40.37 -13.12
CA PHE A 510 -31.36 -40.04 -12.86
C PHE A 510 -31.79 -40.56 -11.50
N ARG A 511 -32.55 -39.77 -10.74
CA ARG A 511 -33.13 -40.18 -9.47
C ARG A 511 -34.36 -39.38 -9.12
N LYS A 512 -35.33 -40.06 -8.50
CA LYS A 512 -36.49 -39.47 -7.86
C LYS A 512 -36.30 -39.46 -6.33
N ASP A 513 -36.70 -38.38 -5.67
CA ASP A 513 -36.43 -38.21 -4.24
C ASP A 513 -37.57 -38.75 -3.35
N ASP A 514 -38.77 -38.98 -3.93
CA ASP A 514 -40.00 -39.42 -3.27
C ASP A 514 -40.48 -40.82 -3.73
N GLY A 515 -39.72 -41.52 -4.58
CA GLY A 515 -40.06 -42.86 -5.04
C GLY A 515 -38.98 -43.50 -5.93
N THR A 516 -39.19 -44.75 -6.30
CA THR A 516 -38.36 -45.44 -7.31
C THR A 516 -38.72 -44.90 -8.70
N LEU A 517 -37.71 -44.59 -9.50
CA LEU A 517 -37.87 -44.13 -10.88
C LEU A 517 -38.11 -45.31 -11.82
N ASP A 518 -39.09 -45.21 -12.72
CA ASP A 518 -39.34 -46.25 -13.73
C ASP A 518 -38.40 -46.11 -14.93
N GLY A 519 -38.08 -47.22 -15.60
CA GLY A 519 -37.22 -47.25 -16.78
C GLY A 519 -37.82 -46.46 -17.95
N GLU A 520 -39.14 -46.48 -18.12
CA GLU A 520 -39.85 -45.73 -19.16
C GLU A 520 -39.72 -44.20 -18.99
N GLU A 521 -39.73 -43.71 -17.74
CA GLU A 521 -39.53 -42.28 -17.44
C GLU A 521 -38.11 -41.84 -17.80
N VAL A 522 -37.11 -42.68 -17.54
CA VAL A 522 -35.71 -42.43 -17.92
C VAL A 522 -35.54 -42.45 -19.43
N ASN A 523 -36.10 -43.44 -20.12
CA ASN A 523 -36.00 -43.54 -21.58
C ASN A 523 -36.62 -42.31 -22.26
N SER A 524 -37.79 -41.86 -21.77
CA SER A 524 -38.43 -40.63 -22.26
C SER A 524 -37.54 -39.39 -22.06
N ALA A 525 -36.85 -39.27 -20.92
CA ALA A 525 -35.91 -38.17 -20.68
C ALA A 525 -34.69 -38.24 -21.60
N VAL A 526 -34.15 -39.44 -21.82
CA VAL A 526 -33.04 -39.69 -22.75
C VAL A 526 -33.43 -39.34 -24.19
N ASP A 527 -34.60 -39.76 -24.65
CA ASP A 527 -35.09 -39.46 -26.01
C ASP A 527 -35.24 -37.95 -26.24
N ASN A 528 -35.70 -37.21 -25.23
CA ASN A 528 -35.75 -35.75 -25.27
C ASN A 528 -34.35 -35.12 -25.38
N ILE A 529 -33.39 -35.61 -24.60
CA ILE A 529 -31.98 -35.17 -24.69
C ILE A 529 -31.43 -35.46 -26.09
N LEU A 530 -31.63 -36.67 -26.63
CA LEU A 530 -31.14 -37.06 -27.95
C LEU A 530 -31.73 -36.20 -29.06
N LYS A 531 -33.04 -35.92 -29.00
CA LYS A 531 -33.71 -35.04 -29.94
C LYS A 531 -33.14 -33.62 -29.88
N ALA A 532 -33.01 -33.05 -28.68
CA ALA A 532 -32.45 -31.71 -28.51
C ALA A 532 -30.99 -31.63 -29.02
N MET A 533 -30.18 -32.66 -28.75
CA MET A 533 -28.80 -32.76 -29.22
C MET A 533 -28.71 -32.86 -30.75
N SER A 534 -29.61 -33.63 -31.37
CA SER A 534 -29.74 -33.72 -32.82
C SER A 534 -30.10 -32.35 -33.42
N ASP A 535 -31.10 -31.67 -32.85
CA ASP A 535 -31.60 -30.39 -33.36
C ASP A 535 -30.57 -29.25 -33.21
N ALA A 536 -29.89 -29.18 -32.05
CA ALA A 536 -28.95 -28.10 -31.74
C ALA A 536 -27.56 -28.29 -32.36
N PHE A 537 -27.03 -29.52 -32.36
CA PHE A 537 -25.64 -29.81 -32.72
C PHE A 537 -25.48 -30.78 -33.90
N GLY A 538 -26.59 -31.27 -34.46
CA GLY A 538 -26.54 -32.35 -35.45
C GLY A 538 -25.94 -33.64 -34.88
N ALA A 539 -26.06 -33.84 -33.56
CA ALA A 539 -25.51 -34.99 -32.86
C ALA A 539 -26.19 -36.28 -33.31
N LYS A 540 -25.42 -37.35 -33.44
CA LYS A 540 -25.94 -38.69 -33.73
C LYS A 540 -25.50 -39.67 -32.65
N LEU A 541 -26.43 -40.49 -32.17
CA LEU A 541 -26.10 -41.59 -31.26
C LEU A 541 -25.12 -42.54 -31.98
N ARG A 542 -24.06 -42.92 -31.27
CA ARG A 542 -23.08 -43.89 -31.71
C ARG A 542 -23.50 -45.26 -31.20
N ASP A 543 -23.65 -46.21 -32.12
CA ASP A 543 -23.87 -47.62 -31.81
C ASP A 543 -22.62 -48.29 -31.21
#